data_AF-A0A9E4WJJ5-F1
#
_entry.id   AF-A0A9E4WJJ5-F1
#
_cell.length_a   1.000
_cell.length_b   1.000
_cell.length_c   1.000
_cell.angle_alpha   90.00
_cell.angle_beta   90.00
_cell.angle_gamma   90.00
#
_symmetry.space_group_name_H-M   'P 1'
#
loop_
_entity.id
_entity.type
_entity.pdbx_description
1 polymer ?
#
loop_
_entity_poly.entity_id
_entity_poly.type
_entity_poly.pdbx_seq_one_letter_code
_entity_poly.pdbx_strand_id
1 'polypeptide(L)' 'ANVYYDHPYDAPMDHALVIDFVENPDRPEGRVAVEISAESARRLIASIQTALETGEREHALN' A
#
# COMPACT_ATOMS: atom_id res chain seq x y z
N ALA A 1 0.09 2.17 -8.24
CA ALA A 1 -0.30 0.94 -7.52
C ALA A 1 -1.80 0.77 -7.65
N ASN A 2 -2.27 -0.44 -7.93
CA ASN A 2 -3.70 -0.75 -7.85
C ASN A 2 -4.03 -1.14 -6.41
N VAL A 3 -5.19 -0.70 -5.92
CA VAL A 3 -5.61 -0.95 -4.54
C VAL A 3 -7.05 -1.43 -4.55
N TYR A 4 -7.30 -2.60 -3.96
CA TYR A 4 -8.64 -3.19 -3.89
C TYR A 4 -8.82 -4.02 -2.61
N TYR A 5 -10.07 -4.28 -2.23
CA TYR A 5 -10.42 -5.06 -1.04
C TYR A 5 -11.28 -6.25 -1.44
N ASP A 6 -10.70 -7.44 -1.39
CA ASP A 6 -11.33 -8.70 -1.82
C ASP A 6 -10.61 -9.89 -1.15
N HIS A 7 -10.92 -11.11 -1.59
CA HIS A 7 -10.29 -12.34 -1.15
C HIS A 7 -8.79 -12.33 -1.51
N PRO A 8 -7.90 -12.52 -0.53
CA PRO A 8 -6.46 -12.64 -0.78
C PRO A 8 -6.13 -13.92 -1.56
N TYR A 9 -5.01 -13.90 -2.25
CA TYR A 9 -4.44 -15.06 -2.92
C TYR A 9 -3.52 -15.87 -1.98
N ASP A 10 -2.68 -15.19 -1.19
CA ASP A 10 -1.65 -15.83 -0.37
C ASP A 10 -1.94 -15.78 1.14
N ALA A 11 -2.53 -14.69 1.63
CA ALA A 11 -2.74 -14.49 3.05
C ALA A 11 -3.94 -15.29 3.60
N PRO A 12 -3.87 -15.83 4.83
CA PRO A 12 -4.95 -16.62 5.42
C PRO A 12 -6.03 -15.72 6.06
N MET A 13 -6.56 -14.77 5.29
CA MET A 13 -7.63 -13.86 5.69
C MET A 13 -8.84 -14.07 4.78
N ASP A 14 -10.06 -13.87 5.27
CA ASP A 14 -11.25 -13.95 4.39
C ASP A 14 -11.25 -12.81 3.35
N HIS A 15 -10.84 -11.61 3.78
CA HIS A 15 -10.66 -10.45 2.92
C HIS A 15 -9.41 -9.68 3.33
N ALA A 16 -8.73 -9.10 2.34
CA ALA A 16 -7.54 -8.29 2.53
C ALA A 16 -7.62 -7.03 1.67
N LEU A 17 -6.99 -5.95 2.13
CA LEU A 17 -6.58 -4.89 1.23
C LEU A 17 -5.37 -5.41 0.45
N VAL A 18 -5.49 -5.48 -0.86
CA VAL A 18 -4.40 -5.83 -1.77
C VAL A 18 -3.87 -4.56 -2.41
N ILE A 19 -2.55 -4.38 -2.35
CA ILE A 19 -1.84 -3.29 -3.00
C ILE A 19 -0.86 -3.91 -4.00
N ASP A 20 -1.11 -3.66 -5.29
CA ASP A 20 -0.23 -4.09 -6.35
C ASP A 20 0.83 -3.03 -6.64
N PHE A 21 2.08 -3.35 -6.29
CA PHE A 21 3.24 -2.62 -6.78
C PHE A 21 3.62 -3.18 -8.13
N VAL A 22 3.60 -2.32 -9.15
CA VAL A 22 3.88 -2.67 -10.53
C VAL A 22 5.07 -1.86 -11.01
N GLU A 23 5.98 -2.50 -11.73
CA GLU A 23 7.08 -1.80 -12.41
C GLU A 23 6.53 -0.97 -13.58
N ASN A 24 5.55 -1.51 -14.31
CA ASN A 24 4.86 -0.83 -15.40
C ASN A 24 3.34 -1.04 -15.24
N PRO A 25 2.53 0.04 -15.17
CA PRO A 25 1.08 -0.08 -14.98
C PRO A 25 0.35 -0.74 -16.16
N ASP A 26 0.93 -0.70 -17.36
CA ASP A 26 0.34 -1.27 -18.58
C ASP A 26 0.71 -2.75 -18.77
N ARG A 27 1.51 -3.32 -17.86
CA ARG A 27 2.04 -4.69 -18.00
C ARG A 27 1.89 -5.51 -16.73
N PRO A 28 1.47 -6.78 -16.83
CA PRO A 28 1.26 -7.63 -15.66
C PRO A 28 2.55 -8.17 -15.06
N GLU A 29 3.66 -8.23 -15.80
CA GLU A 29 4.94 -8.72 -15.28
C GLU A 29 5.53 -7.80 -14.19
N GLY A 30 6.29 -8.40 -13.27
CA GLY A 30 6.96 -7.65 -12.20
C GLY A 30 6.02 -7.12 -11.11
N ARG A 31 4.74 -7.52 -11.11
CA ARG A 31 3.78 -7.16 -10.07
C ARG A 31 4.10 -7.88 -8.76
N VAL A 32 4.21 -7.11 -7.69
CA VAL A 32 4.30 -7.60 -6.30
C VAL A 32 3.05 -7.14 -5.56
N ALA A 33 2.21 -8.10 -5.17
CA ALA A 33 1.01 -7.86 -4.38
C ALA A 33 1.37 -7.89 -2.88
N VAL A 34 0.88 -6.90 -2.14
CA VAL A 34 0.92 -6.87 -0.68
C VAL A 34 -0.50 -7.01 -0.16
N GLU A 35 -0.75 -8.07 0.61
CA GLU A 35 -2.06 -8.40 1.16
C GLU A 35 -2.06 -8.15 2.68
N ILE A 36 -2.88 -7.22 3.14
CA ILE A 36 -2.93 -6.83 4.55
C ILE A 36 -4.36 -6.72 5.07
N SER A 37 -4.55 -6.94 6.36
CA SER A 37 -5.85 -6.76 6.99
C SER A 37 -6.32 -5.30 6.88
N ALA A 38 -7.64 -5.09 6.93
CA ALA A 38 -8.22 -3.75 6.92
C ALA A 38 -7.72 -2.89 8.11
N GLU A 39 -7.41 -3.51 9.25
CA GLU A 39 -6.84 -2.82 10.41
C GLU A 39 -5.41 -2.33 10.13
N SER A 40 -4.55 -3.23 9.63
CA SER A 40 -3.18 -2.89 9.23
C SER A 40 -3.14 -1.84 8.13
N ALA A 41 -4.07 -1.90 7.17
CA ALA A 41 -4.23 -0.89 6.13
C ALA A 41 -4.51 0.51 6.69
N ARG A 42 -5.42 0.63 7.67
CA ARG A 42 -5.70 1.92 8.31
C ARG A 42 -4.49 2.47 9.06
N ARG A 43 -3.73 1.60 9.74
CA ARG A 43 -2.47 2.00 10.38
C ARG A 43 -1.44 2.46 9.35
N LEU A 44 -1.33 1.76 8.22
CA LEU A 44 -0.42 2.13 7.14
C LEU A 44 -0.76 3.51 6.57
N ILE A 45 -2.04 3.83 6.35
CA ILE A 45 -2.46 5.16 5.89
C ILE A 45 -1.96 6.24 6.84
N ALA A 46 -2.18 6.07 8.15
CA ALA A 46 -1.71 7.03 9.15
C ALA A 46 -0.17 7.16 9.13
N SER A 47 0.55 6.05 9.03
CA SER A 47 2.02 6.07 8.92
C SER A 47 2.52 6.77 7.65
N ILE A 48 1.87 6.56 6.50
CA ILE A 48 2.20 7.23 5.24
C ILE A 48 1.99 8.74 5.37
N GLN A 49 0.85 9.17 5.93
CA GLN A 49 0.56 10.59 6.15
C GLN A 49 1.61 11.25 7.04
N THR A 50 1.93 10.65 8.19
CA THR A 50 2.97 11.14 9.09
C THR A 50 4.35 11.24 8.40
N ALA A 51 4.70 10.26 7.57
CA ALA A 51 5.97 10.27 6.84
C ALA A 51 6.03 11.40 5.81
N LEU A 52 4.95 11.63 5.06
CA LEU A 52 4.84 12.73 4.10
C LEU A 52 4.95 14.08 4.80
N GLU A 53 4.17 14.31 5.85
CA GLU A 53 4.21 15.56 6.64
C GLU A 53 5.59 15.83 7.23
N THR A 54 6.30 14.78 7.63
CA THR A 54 7.67 14.90 8.15
C THR A 54 8.65 15.27 7.06
N GLY A 55 8.63 14.57 5.93
CA GLY A 55 9.49 14.91 4.78
C GLY A 55 9.24 16.32 4.25
N GLU A 56 7.97 16.73 4.10
CA GLU A 56 7.62 18.07 3.64
C GLU A 56 8.17 19.16 4.57
N ARG A 57 8.02 18.98 5.89
CA ARG A 57 8.56 19.91 6.89
C ARG A 57 10.08 19.98 6.85
N GLU A 58 10.76 18.84 6.70
CA GLU A 58 12.22 18.79 6.62
C GLU A 58 12.75 19.46 5.33
N HIS A 59 12.08 19.23 4.20
CA HIS A 59 12.46 19.82 2.92
C HIS A 59 12.07 21.29 2.76
N ALA A 60 11.02 21.77 3.45
CA ALA A 60 10.65 23.19 3.47
C ALA A 60 11.59 24.07 4.31
N LEU A 61 12.42 23.46 5.16
CA LEU A 61 13.43 24.14 5.97
C LEU A 61 14.81 24.19 5.29
N ASN A 62 14.96 23.56 4.12
CA ASN A 62 16.17 23.56 3.29
C ASN A 62 16.02 24.49 2.09
#